data_AF-A0A3B8J5Y5-F1
#
_entry.id   AF-A0A3B8J5Y5-F1
#
_cell.length_a   1.000
_cell.length_b   1.000
_cell.length_c   1.000
_cell.angle_alpha   90.00
_cell.angle_beta   90.00
_cell.angle_gamma   90.00
#
_symmetry.space_group_name_H-M   'P 1'
#
loop_
_entity.id
_entity.type
_entity.pdbx_description
1 polymer ?
#
loop_
_entity_poly.entity_id
_entity_poly.type
_entity_poly.pdbx_seq_one_letter_code
_entity_poly.pdbx_strand_id
1 'polypeptide(L)' 'MKFLQYSQYILNKMAFDERLFRKEYRKLIQNLSMVETHQLNTWVRTHHKKIPLYPSGDVG' A
#
# COMPACT_ATOMS: atom_id res chain seq x y z
N MET A 1 5.12 11.95 12.55
CA MET A 1 4.83 11.52 11.16
C MET A 1 3.46 10.85 11.15
N LYS A 2 2.59 11.15 10.17
CA LYS A 2 1.30 10.44 10.05
C LYS A 2 1.54 9.04 9.48
N PHE A 3 0.79 8.03 9.93
CA PHE A 3 1.03 6.61 9.60
C PHE A 3 1.01 6.34 8.07
N LEU A 4 0.23 7.11 7.31
CA LEU A 4 0.25 7.09 5.84
C LEU A 4 1.64 7.40 5.23
N GLN A 5 2.34 8.43 5.73
CA GLN A 5 3.66 8.80 5.20
C GLN A 5 4.70 7.72 5.50
N TYR A 6 4.62 7.14 6.70
CA TYR A 6 5.43 5.99 7.08
C TYR A 6 5.17 4.79 6.16
N SER A 7 3.90 4.52 5.86
CA SER A 7 3.47 3.46 4.96
C SER A 7 4.06 3.63 3.55
N GLN A 8 3.99 4.84 2.98
CA GLN A 8 4.59 5.16 1.68
C GLN A 8 6.11 4.99 1.68
N TYR A 9 6.79 5.44 2.74
CA TYR A 9 8.23 5.32 2.89
C TYR A 9 8.68 3.86 2.92
N ILE A 10 8.03 3.02 3.73
CA ILE A 10 8.35 1.59 3.83
C ILE A 10 8.08 0.88 2.51
N LEU A 11 6.96 1.16 1.85
CA LEU A 11 6.66 0.55 0.55
C LEU A 11 7.71 0.90 -0.51
N ASN A 12 8.17 2.15 -0.55
CA ASN A 12 9.28 2.53 -1.44
C ASN A 12 10.55 1.74 -1.15
N LYS A 13 10.87 1.49 0.13
CA LYS A 13 12.04 0.68 0.50
C LYS A 13 11.90 -0.78 0.12
N MET A 14 10.69 -1.31 0.04
CA MET A 14 10.42 -2.71 -0.32
C MET A 14 10.14 -2.92 -1.81
N ALA A 15 10.08 -1.86 -2.61
CA ALA A 15 9.71 -1.91 -4.03
C ALA A 15 10.71 -2.67 -4.93
N PHE A 16 11.87 -3.06 -4.41
CA PHE A 16 12.83 -3.90 -5.11
C PHE A 16 12.38 -5.37 -5.20
N ASP A 17 11.47 -5.82 -4.32
CA ASP A 17 10.92 -7.17 -4.30
C ASP A 17 9.39 -7.13 -4.25
N GLU A 18 8.75 -7.63 -5.29
CA GLU A 18 7.29 -7.58 -5.43
C GLU A 18 6.57 -8.35 -4.32
N ARG A 19 7.08 -9.51 -3.91
CA ARG A 19 6.46 -10.32 -2.85
C ARG A 19 6.57 -9.61 -1.50
N LEU A 20 7.72 -9.01 -1.22
CA LEU A 20 7.96 -8.26 0.01
C LEU A 20 7.10 -6.99 0.06
N PHE A 21 7.05 -6.25 -1.05
CA PHE A 21 6.17 -5.08 -1.20
C PHE A 21 4.71 -5.44 -0.90
N ARG A 22 4.19 -6.50 -1.53
CA ARG A 22 2.81 -6.97 -1.32
C ARG A 22 2.55 -7.38 0.12
N LYS A 23 3.49 -8.11 0.72
CA LYS A 23 3.38 -8.54 2.13
C LYS A 23 3.29 -7.33 3.05
N GLU A 24 4.13 -6.33 2.85
CA GLU A 24 4.16 -5.16 3.71
C GLU A 24 2.96 -4.26 3.48
N TYR A 25 2.56 -4.06 2.22
CA TYR A 25 1.33 -3.34 1.87
C TYR A 25 0.10 -3.90 2.58
N ARG A 26 -0.06 -5.24 2.60
CA ARG A 26 -1.18 -5.91 3.29
C ARG A 26 -1.20 -5.64 4.80
N LYS A 27 -0.05 -5.55 5.45
CA LYS A 27 0.03 -5.20 6.88
C LYS A 27 -0.33 -3.73 7.12
N LEU A 28 0.11 -2.84 6.24
CA LEU A 28 -0.10 -1.41 6.39
C LEU A 28 -1.58 -1.05 6.27
N ILE A 29 -2.28 -1.61 5.28
CA ILE A 29 -3.73 -1.34 5.10
C ILE A 29 -4.60 -1.85 6.27
N GLN A 30 -4.13 -2.84 7.05
CA GLN A 30 -4.85 -3.30 8.26
C GLN A 30 -4.80 -2.29 9.41
N ASN A 31 -3.83 -1.37 9.40
CA ASN A 31 -3.61 -0.39 10.45
C ASN A 31 -4.02 1.04 10.01
N LEU A 32 -4.41 1.21 8.76
CA LEU A 32 -4.84 2.49 8.20
C LEU A 32 -6.35 2.64 8.28
N SER A 33 -6.81 3.87 8.48
CA SER A 33 -8.23 4.20 8.28
C SER A 33 -8.64 3.94 6.82
N MET A 34 -9.93 3.88 6.55
CA MET A 34 -10.46 3.73 5.19
C MET A 34 -9.97 4.85 4.24
N VAL A 35 -9.94 6.09 4.75
CA VAL A 35 -9.47 7.26 4.00
C VAL A 35 -7.98 7.14 3.66
N GLU A 36 -7.14 6.79 4.64
CA GLU A 36 -5.72 6.63 4.40
C GLU A 36 -5.40 5.42 3.52
N THR A 37 -6.17 4.33 3.65
CA THR A 37 -6.07 3.17 2.76
C THR A 37 -6.37 3.58 1.33
N HIS A 38 -7.41 4.38 1.10
CA HIS A 38 -7.71 4.90 -0.24
C HIS A 38 -6.57 5.78 -0.78
N GLN A 39 -6.01 6.66 0.06
CA GLN A 39 -4.87 7.50 -0.31
C GLN A 39 -3.62 6.67 -0.63
N LEU A 40 -3.34 5.63 0.17
CA LEU A 40 -2.22 4.71 -0.07
C LEU A 40 -2.42 3.93 -1.37
N ASN A 41 -3.63 3.46 -1.65
CA ASN A 41 -3.95 2.71 -2.88
C ASN A 41 -3.73 3.57 -4.12
N THR A 42 -4.23 4.79 -4.10
CA THR A 42 -4.03 5.76 -5.18
C THR A 42 -2.54 6.07 -5.38
N TRP A 43 -1.80 6.24 -4.29
CA TRP A 43 -0.35 6.46 -4.35
C TRP A 43 0.40 5.25 -4.94
N VAL A 44 0.09 4.02 -4.52
CA VAL A 44 0.73 2.81 -5.08
C VAL A 44 0.41 2.64 -6.56
N ARG A 45 -0.86 2.82 -6.96
CA ARG A 45 -1.26 2.73 -8.37
C ARG A 45 -0.56 3.75 -9.27
N THR A 46 -0.25 4.93 -8.74
CA THR A 46 0.44 6.00 -9.49
C THR A 46 1.95 5.79 -9.56
N HIS A 47 2.58 5.34 -8.48
CA HIS A 47 4.05 5.27 -8.34
C HIS A 47 4.64 3.88 -8.61
N HIS A 48 3.86 2.81 -8.41
CA HIS A 48 4.30 1.41 -8.51
C HIS A 48 3.46 0.62 -9.53
N LYS A 49 3.29 1.19 -10.74
CA LYS A 49 2.42 0.66 -11.82
C LYS A 49 2.69 -0.80 -12.21
N LYS A 50 3.91 -1.29 -11.98
CA LYS A 50 4.34 -2.66 -12.31
C LYS A 50 3.91 -3.70 -11.28
N ILE A 51 3.45 -3.27 -10.10
CA ILE A 51 3.02 -4.16 -9.01
C ILE A 51 1.49 -4.13 -8.99
N PRO A 52 0.80 -5.12 -9.59
CA PRO A 52 -0.65 -5.12 -9.59
C PRO A 52 -1.16 -5.31 -8.17
N LEU A 53 -1.68 -4.26 -7.53
CA LEU A 53 -2.40 -4.42 -6.28
C LEU A 53 -3.63 -5.29 -6.55
N TYR A 54 -3.74 -6.42 -5.84
CA TYR A 54 -5.00 -7.14 -5.85
C TYR A 54 -6.08 -6.18 -5.37
N PRO A 55 -7.28 -6.19 -5.97
CA PRO A 55 -8.41 -5.52 -5.35
C PRO A 55 -8.51 -6.11 -3.95
N SER A 56 -8.27 -5.28 -2.93
CA SER A 56 -8.82 -5.53 -1.61
C SER A 56 -10.29 -5.83 -1.90
N GLY A 57 -10.70 -7.07 -1.64
CA GLY A 57 -11.99 -7.59 -2.08
C GLY A 57 -13.07 -6.57 -1.83
N ASP A 58 -14.00 -6.50 -2.78
CA ASP A 58 -15.32 -5.92 -2.57
C ASP A 58 -15.77 -6.25 -1.16
N VAL A 59 -15.80 -5.23 -0.31
CA VAL A 59 -16.56 -5.29 0.92
C VAL A 59 -18.00 -5.08 0.45
N GLY A 60 -18.64 -6.19 0.09
CA GLY A 60 -20.09 -6.30 0.16
C GLY A 60 -20.56 -6.23 1.61
#